data_AF-A0ABD3QBY2-F1
#
_entry.id   AF-A0ABD3QBY2-F1
#
_cell.length_a   1.000
_cell.length_b   1.000
_cell.length_c   1.000
_cell.angle_alpha   90.00
_cell.angle_beta   90.00
_cell.angle_gamma   90.00
#
_symmetry.space_group_name_H-M   'P 1'
#
loop_
_entity.id
_entity.type
_entity.pdbx_description
1 polymer ?
#
loop_
_entity_poly.entity_id
_entity_poly.type
_entity_poly.pdbx_seq_one_letter_code
_entity_poly.pdbx_strand_id
1 'polypeptide(L)'
;MIRQAAFLALMAASSAAIELTPENFYKETDGKTVFIKFFAPWCGHCKAIKPDWDKLIADFEGSSDKMVADVDCTAEGEPLCSEFGIQGFPTLKWGDPSDLQDYNGGRSYEDLKQFADENLKPQCTIKNVDLCDDEKKALIEKYQGMSVEELSAEAEKEEGKMKAAEKNFEEEVEKLQAKYEQLSKEKDDAIAGIKGAGLGLLKSVLRSKEAPAPKDEL
;
A
#
# COMPACT_ATOMS: atom_id res chain seq x y z
N MET A 1 5.41 -19.57 -65.19
CA MET A 1 5.49 -20.41 -63.98
C MET A 1 5.95 -19.50 -62.84
N ILE A 2 5.05 -19.23 -61.89
CA ILE A 2 5.19 -18.21 -60.85
C ILE A 2 5.96 -18.83 -59.69
N ARG A 3 7.11 -18.25 -59.32
CA ARG A 3 7.85 -18.59 -58.09
C ARG A 3 7.18 -17.87 -56.93
N GLN A 4 6.41 -18.60 -56.11
CA GLN A 4 5.92 -18.08 -54.83
C GLN A 4 7.08 -18.00 -53.83
N ALA A 5 7.34 -16.78 -53.35
CA ALA A 5 8.19 -16.53 -52.19
C ALA A 5 7.39 -16.85 -50.92
N ALA A 6 7.88 -17.77 -50.11
CA ALA A 6 7.36 -18.01 -48.77
C ALA A 6 7.92 -16.93 -47.84
N PHE A 7 7.08 -15.97 -47.46
CA PHE A 7 7.35 -15.08 -46.33
C PHE A 7 7.07 -15.85 -45.04
N LEU A 8 8.13 -16.24 -44.32
CA LEU A 8 8.01 -16.63 -42.92
C LEU A 8 7.69 -15.36 -42.13
N ALA A 9 6.43 -15.23 -41.70
CA ALA A 9 6.06 -14.25 -40.69
C ALA A 9 6.62 -14.72 -39.34
N LEU A 10 7.65 -14.03 -38.86
CA LEU A 10 8.13 -14.18 -37.49
C LEU A 10 7.08 -13.55 -36.58
N MET A 11 6.26 -14.37 -35.91
CA MET A 11 5.39 -13.87 -34.86
C MET A 11 6.27 -13.50 -33.66
N ALA A 12 6.39 -12.20 -33.40
CA ALA A 12 6.89 -11.73 -32.12
C ALA A 12 5.87 -12.12 -31.04
N ALA A 13 6.23 -13.08 -30.19
CA ALA A 13 5.49 -13.34 -28.96
C ALA A 13 5.68 -12.09 -28.09
N SER A 14 4.64 -11.27 -27.97
CA SER A 14 4.59 -10.23 -26.95
C SER A 14 4.44 -10.98 -25.62
N SER A 15 5.48 -11.03 -24.79
CA SER A 15 5.31 -11.51 -23.41
C SER A 15 4.42 -10.49 -22.71
N ALA A 16 3.15 -10.83 -22.55
CA ALA A 16 2.32 -10.12 -21.60
C ALA A 16 2.94 -10.36 -20.22
N ALA A 17 3.21 -9.29 -19.48
CA ALA A 17 3.59 -9.39 -18.08
C ALA A 17 2.61 -10.33 -17.36
N ILE A 18 3.13 -11.29 -16.60
CA ILE A 18 2.29 -12.22 -15.84
C ILE A 18 1.53 -11.40 -14.80
N GLU A 19 0.20 -11.43 -14.91
CA GLU A 19 -0.69 -10.89 -13.89
C GLU A 19 -0.94 -11.95 -12.83
N LEU A 20 -0.73 -11.59 -11.57
CA LEU A 20 -0.89 -12.49 -10.44
C LEU A 20 -2.36 -12.53 -10.00
N THR A 21 -2.87 -13.74 -9.84
CA THR A 21 -4.21 -14.07 -9.35
C THR A 21 -4.09 -15.11 -8.24
N PRO A 22 -5.14 -15.33 -7.43
CA PRO A 22 -5.12 -16.37 -6.39
C PRO A 22 -4.71 -17.76 -6.92
N GLU A 23 -5.02 -18.06 -8.18
CA GLU A 23 -4.70 -19.35 -8.79
C GLU A 23 -3.20 -19.55 -9.08
N ASN A 24 -2.47 -18.47 -9.37
CA ASN A 24 -1.07 -18.55 -9.79
C ASN A 24 -0.08 -17.94 -8.79
N PHE A 25 -0.55 -17.17 -7.80
CA PHE A 25 0.29 -16.34 -6.93
C PHE A 25 1.45 -17.14 -6.31
N TYR A 26 1.13 -18.15 -5.50
CA TYR A 26 2.15 -18.95 -4.82
C TYR A 26 3.01 -19.74 -5.79
N LYS A 27 2.46 -20.23 -6.90
CA LYS A 27 3.20 -20.98 -7.91
C LYS A 27 4.27 -20.13 -8.61
N GLU A 28 3.90 -18.90 -8.98
CA GLU A 28 4.79 -18.02 -9.76
C GLU A 28 5.80 -17.28 -8.88
N THR A 29 5.46 -17.04 -7.61
CA THR A 29 6.31 -16.32 -6.64
C THR A 29 7.17 -17.22 -5.78
N ASP A 30 6.97 -18.55 -5.83
CA ASP A 30 7.63 -19.53 -4.99
C ASP A 30 9.17 -19.39 -5.00
N GLY A 31 9.77 -19.15 -3.83
CA GLY A 31 11.22 -19.00 -3.67
C GLY A 31 11.80 -17.69 -4.21
N LYS A 32 10.97 -16.75 -4.66
CA LYS A 32 11.39 -15.44 -5.18
C LYS A 32 11.14 -14.34 -4.16
N THR A 33 11.97 -13.31 -4.22
CA THR A 33 11.66 -12.02 -3.59
C THR A 33 10.93 -11.15 -4.60
N VAL A 34 9.75 -10.67 -4.23
CA VAL A 34 8.81 -10.05 -5.17
C VAL A 34 8.69 -8.55 -4.95
N PHE A 35 8.32 -7.83 -6.00
CA PHE A 35 7.86 -6.44 -5.95
C PHE A 35 6.57 -6.32 -6.76
N ILE A 36 5.45 -6.08 -6.09
CA ILE A 36 4.11 -6.23 -6.66
C ILE A 36 3.38 -4.89 -6.62
N LYS A 37 2.79 -4.51 -7.76
CA LYS A 37 1.87 -3.38 -7.86
C LYS A 37 0.43 -3.87 -7.84
N PHE A 38 -0.27 -3.51 -6.77
CA PHE A 38 -1.71 -3.67 -6.64
C PHE A 38 -2.40 -2.44 -7.21
N PHE A 39 -3.26 -2.63 -8.22
CA PHE A 39 -3.82 -1.52 -8.98
C PHE A 39 -5.28 -1.72 -9.35
N ALA A 40 -5.87 -0.63 -9.87
CA ALA A 40 -7.15 -0.64 -10.58
C ALA A 40 -6.97 0.06 -11.94
N PRO A 41 -7.55 -0.46 -13.04
CA PRO A 41 -7.29 0.01 -14.40
C PRO A 41 -7.83 1.42 -14.67
N TRP A 42 -8.80 1.88 -13.86
CA TRP A 42 -9.37 3.23 -13.95
C TRP A 42 -8.61 4.28 -13.11
N CYS A 43 -7.71 3.87 -12.22
CA CYS A 43 -6.99 4.79 -11.34
C CYS A 43 -5.95 5.62 -12.11
N GLY A 44 -6.05 6.95 -12.01
CA GLY A 44 -5.15 7.89 -12.70
C GLY A 44 -3.68 7.73 -12.29
N HIS A 45 -3.40 7.56 -10.99
CA HIS A 45 -2.03 7.33 -10.50
C HIS A 45 -1.47 5.97 -10.94
N CYS A 46 -2.32 4.95 -11.12
CA CYS A 46 -1.90 3.65 -11.66
C CYS A 46 -1.49 3.77 -13.13
N LYS A 47 -2.26 4.53 -13.92
CA LYS A 47 -1.91 4.80 -15.32
C LYS A 47 -0.61 5.58 -15.44
N ALA A 48 -0.34 6.50 -14.51
CA ALA A 48 0.87 7.32 -14.53
C ALA A 48 2.15 6.49 -14.27
N ILE A 49 2.13 5.56 -13.31
CA ILE A 49 3.28 4.70 -13.00
C ILE A 49 3.49 3.56 -14.00
N LYS A 50 2.44 3.16 -14.74
CA LYS A 50 2.47 1.97 -15.60
C LYS A 50 3.67 1.89 -16.56
N PRO A 51 4.07 2.95 -17.30
CA PRO A 51 5.21 2.85 -18.21
C PRO A 51 6.53 2.52 -17.52
N ASP A 52 6.78 3.12 -16.36
CA ASP A 52 7.99 2.88 -15.56
C ASP A 52 7.95 1.49 -14.93
N TRP A 53 6.78 1.06 -14.48
CA TRP A 53 6.57 -0.27 -13.91
C TRP A 53 6.73 -1.39 -14.96
N ASP A 54 6.15 -1.24 -16.16
CA ASP A 54 6.28 -2.20 -17.25
C ASP A 54 7.75 -2.37 -17.66
N LYS A 55 8.51 -1.26 -17.67
CA LYS A 55 9.95 -1.29 -17.92
C LYS A 55 10.70 -2.05 -16.81
N LEU A 56 10.32 -1.84 -15.55
CA LEU A 56 10.88 -2.57 -14.42
C LEU A 56 10.56 -4.08 -14.51
N ILE A 57 9.34 -4.46 -14.88
CA ILE A 57 8.98 -5.86 -15.10
C ILE A 57 9.91 -6.51 -16.13
N ALA A 58 10.16 -5.83 -17.25
CA ALA A 58 11.04 -6.32 -18.30
C ALA A 58 12.49 -6.53 -17.82
N ASP A 59 13.01 -5.67 -16.93
CA ASP A 59 14.36 -5.79 -16.39
C ASP A 59 14.55 -7.04 -15.50
N PHE A 60 13.47 -7.55 -14.91
CA PHE A 60 13.47 -8.71 -14.01
C PHE A 60 12.85 -9.96 -14.65
N GLU A 61 12.46 -9.90 -15.92
CA GLU A 61 11.91 -11.02 -16.66
C GLU A 61 12.92 -12.17 -16.75
N GLY A 62 12.49 -13.40 -16.44
CA GLY A 62 13.35 -14.57 -16.45
C GLY A 62 14.28 -14.73 -15.24
N SER A 63 14.24 -13.84 -14.26
CA SER A 63 14.97 -14.03 -13.01
C SER A 63 14.48 -15.27 -12.25
N SER A 64 15.40 -16.05 -11.70
CA SER A 64 15.09 -17.27 -10.94
C SER A 64 14.66 -17.00 -9.50
N ASP A 65 15.10 -15.88 -8.92
CA ASP A 65 14.99 -15.57 -7.50
C ASP A 65 14.31 -14.20 -7.23
N LYS A 66 13.91 -13.49 -8.29
CA LYS A 66 13.27 -12.16 -8.20
C LYS A 66 12.08 -12.08 -9.13
N MET A 67 11.07 -11.30 -8.76
CA MET A 67 9.93 -11.03 -9.62
C MET A 67 9.39 -9.64 -9.40
N VAL A 68 9.04 -8.96 -10.48
CA VAL A 68 8.24 -7.74 -10.46
C VAL A 68 6.95 -8.05 -11.19
N ALA A 69 5.80 -7.77 -10.59
CA ALA A 69 4.50 -8.22 -11.11
C ALA A 69 3.35 -7.27 -10.77
N ASP A 70 2.20 -7.56 -11.37
CA ASP A 70 0.96 -6.81 -11.23
C ASP A 70 -0.16 -7.68 -10.65
N VAL A 71 -1.04 -7.07 -9.87
CA VAL A 71 -2.32 -7.65 -9.42
C VAL A 71 -3.43 -6.63 -9.70
N ASP A 72 -4.39 -6.97 -10.56
CA ASP A 72 -5.60 -6.15 -10.75
C ASP A 72 -6.63 -6.48 -9.67
N CYS A 73 -6.81 -5.52 -8.75
CA CYS A 73 -7.76 -5.62 -7.64
C CYS A 73 -9.23 -5.45 -8.06
N THR A 74 -9.51 -5.27 -9.35
CA THR A 74 -10.87 -5.12 -9.90
C THR A 74 -11.30 -6.31 -10.74
N ALA A 75 -10.42 -7.31 -10.89
CA ALA A 75 -10.65 -8.53 -11.63
C ALA A 75 -10.38 -9.75 -10.73
N GLU A 76 -9.74 -10.79 -11.26
CA GLU A 76 -9.46 -12.04 -10.53
C GLU A 76 -8.49 -11.85 -9.36
N GLY A 77 -7.73 -10.75 -9.32
CA GLY A 77 -6.81 -10.41 -8.23
C GLY A 77 -7.47 -9.85 -6.96
N GLU A 78 -8.77 -9.55 -6.96
CA GLU A 78 -9.45 -8.96 -5.80
C GLU A 78 -9.22 -9.73 -4.49
N PRO A 79 -9.29 -11.07 -4.43
CA PRO A 79 -9.05 -11.80 -3.19
C PRO A 79 -7.63 -11.60 -2.63
N LEU A 80 -6.61 -11.49 -3.50
CA LEU A 80 -5.25 -11.16 -3.08
C LEU A 80 -5.18 -9.75 -2.50
N CYS A 81 -5.88 -8.80 -3.09
CA CYS A 81 -5.90 -7.43 -2.59
C CYS A 81 -6.56 -7.33 -1.21
N SER A 82 -7.60 -8.12 -0.98
CA SER A 82 -8.22 -8.27 0.34
C SER A 82 -7.26 -8.95 1.33
N GLU A 83 -6.60 -10.04 0.94
CA GLU A 83 -5.60 -10.77 1.76
C GLU A 83 -4.42 -9.86 2.18
N PHE A 84 -3.89 -9.06 1.26
CA PHE A 84 -2.78 -8.15 1.53
C PHE A 84 -3.21 -6.78 2.07
N GLY A 85 -4.48 -6.60 2.45
CA GLY A 85 -4.98 -5.38 3.10
C GLY A 85 -4.86 -4.13 2.24
N ILE A 86 -5.09 -4.23 0.93
CA ILE A 86 -4.95 -3.12 -0.01
C ILE A 86 -6.15 -2.16 0.11
N GLN A 87 -5.90 -0.99 0.69
CA GLN A 87 -6.93 0.04 0.94
C GLN A 87 -6.99 1.14 -0.12
N GLY A 88 -6.03 1.19 -1.05
CA GLY A 88 -5.95 2.24 -2.07
C GLY A 88 -5.00 1.91 -3.20
N PHE A 89 -5.06 2.69 -4.29
CA PHE A 89 -4.33 2.40 -5.52
C PHE A 89 -3.49 3.59 -6.05
N PRO A 90 -2.31 3.35 -6.62
CA PRO A 90 -1.57 2.08 -6.54
C PRO A 90 -0.99 1.89 -5.13
N THR A 91 -0.97 0.64 -4.68
CA THR A 91 -0.18 0.21 -3.52
C THR A 91 0.93 -0.70 -4.02
N LEU A 92 2.16 -0.43 -3.60
CA LEU A 92 3.33 -1.20 -4.00
C LEU A 92 3.82 -1.95 -2.76
N LYS A 93 4.00 -3.26 -2.87
CA LYS A 93 4.53 -4.08 -1.78
C LYS A 93 5.65 -4.98 -2.26
N TRP A 94 6.58 -5.34 -1.38
CA TRP A 94 7.76 -6.11 -1.73
C TRP A 94 8.16 -7.07 -0.61
N GLY A 95 8.99 -8.07 -0.94
CA GLY A 95 9.59 -8.97 0.04
C GLY A 95 9.27 -10.44 -0.21
N ASP A 96 9.05 -11.18 0.87
CA ASP A 96 8.60 -12.56 0.82
C ASP A 96 7.10 -12.63 0.46
N PRO A 97 6.66 -13.51 -0.45
CA PRO A 97 5.27 -13.61 -0.87
C PRO A 97 4.28 -13.87 0.28
N SER A 98 4.73 -14.47 1.39
CA SER A 98 3.94 -14.73 2.59
C SER A 98 4.00 -13.60 3.62
N ASP A 99 4.86 -12.59 3.45
CA ASP A 99 5.01 -11.45 4.38
C ASP A 99 5.46 -10.17 3.65
N LEU A 100 4.57 -9.66 2.79
CA LEU A 100 4.85 -8.49 1.96
C LEU A 100 4.85 -7.18 2.77
N GLN A 101 5.89 -6.39 2.58
CA GLN A 101 6.09 -5.08 3.21
C GLN A 101 5.69 -3.94 2.27
N ASP A 102 5.22 -2.82 2.82
CA ASP A 102 4.90 -1.64 2.02
C ASP A 102 6.13 -0.95 1.44
N TYR A 103 6.04 -0.55 0.17
CA TYR A 103 6.97 0.37 -0.47
C TYR A 103 6.39 1.78 -0.51
N ASN A 104 7.06 2.71 0.16
CA ASN A 104 6.66 4.11 0.27
C ASN A 104 7.65 5.08 -0.43
N GLY A 105 8.53 4.55 -1.29
CA GLY A 105 9.51 5.35 -2.02
C GLY A 105 8.96 6.04 -3.27
N GLY A 106 9.88 6.61 -4.05
CA GLY A 106 9.55 7.29 -5.30
C GLY A 106 9.00 6.34 -6.37
N ARG A 107 8.20 6.88 -7.29
CA ARG A 107 7.49 6.08 -8.32
C ARG A 107 8.06 6.27 -9.72
N SER A 108 9.20 6.95 -9.84
CA SER A 108 9.94 7.03 -11.09
C SER A 108 10.64 5.69 -11.37
N TYR A 109 10.89 5.39 -12.64
CA TYR A 109 11.67 4.21 -13.00
C TYR A 109 13.00 4.13 -12.25
N GLU A 110 13.71 5.25 -12.09
CA GLU A 110 15.01 5.30 -11.40
C GLU A 110 14.88 4.90 -9.92
N ASP A 111 13.90 5.46 -9.20
CA ASP A 111 13.66 5.15 -7.78
C ASP A 111 13.28 3.68 -7.60
N LEU A 112 12.41 3.17 -8.47
CA LEU A 112 11.93 1.80 -8.41
C LEU A 112 13.03 0.80 -8.75
N LYS A 113 13.83 1.08 -9.78
CA LYS A 113 14.94 0.22 -10.20
C LYS A 113 16.03 0.17 -9.15
N GLN A 114 16.42 1.32 -8.60
CA GLN A 114 17.39 1.38 -7.50
C GLN A 114 16.92 0.55 -6.31
N PHE A 115 15.67 0.75 -5.89
CA PHE A 115 15.10 -0.01 -4.80
C PHE A 115 15.10 -1.51 -5.07
N ALA A 116 14.65 -1.93 -6.25
CA ALA A 116 14.58 -3.33 -6.64
C ALA A 116 15.97 -4.00 -6.64
N ASP A 117 16.99 -3.32 -7.17
CA ASP A 117 18.36 -3.83 -7.20
C ASP A 117 18.96 -4.01 -5.79
N GLU A 118 18.66 -3.08 -4.89
CA GLU A 118 19.18 -3.08 -3.52
C GLU A 118 18.46 -4.09 -2.61
N ASN A 119 17.16 -4.33 -2.83
CA ASN A 119 16.28 -4.99 -1.88
C ASN A 119 15.68 -6.31 -2.35
N LEU A 120 15.53 -6.55 -3.66
CA LEU A 120 15.14 -7.88 -4.18
C LEU A 120 16.35 -8.81 -4.17
N LYS A 121 16.78 -9.17 -2.97
CA LYS A 121 17.78 -10.20 -2.67
C LYS A 121 17.06 -11.40 -2.08
N PRO A 122 17.56 -12.63 -2.29
CA PRO A 122 17.04 -13.82 -1.65
C PRO A 122 16.79 -13.58 -0.16
N GLN A 123 15.54 -13.77 0.26
CA GLN A 123 15.13 -13.61 1.65
C GLN A 123 15.20 -14.96 2.38
N CYS A 124 15.20 -14.88 3.71
CA CYS A 124 14.90 -16.03 4.56
C CYS A 124 13.49 -16.53 4.26
N THR A 125 13.40 -17.73 3.68
CA THR A 125 12.12 -18.41 3.35
C THR A 125 12.23 -19.89 3.70
N ILE A 126 11.13 -20.64 3.62
CA ILE A 126 11.15 -22.10 3.76
C ILE A 126 12.04 -22.82 2.73
N LYS A 127 12.40 -22.15 1.63
CA LYS A 127 13.29 -22.67 0.59
C LYS A 127 14.74 -22.21 0.74
N ASN A 128 14.94 -21.06 1.37
CA ASN A 128 16.25 -20.46 1.62
C ASN A 128 16.49 -20.36 3.14
N VAL A 129 16.29 -21.47 3.85
CA VAL A 129 16.36 -21.53 5.32
C VAL A 129 17.77 -21.18 5.82
N ASP A 130 18.80 -21.36 5.00
CA ASP A 130 20.18 -20.96 5.27
C ASP A 130 20.33 -19.45 5.49
N LEU A 131 19.47 -18.64 4.86
CA LEU A 131 19.43 -17.18 5.00
C LEU A 131 18.66 -16.70 6.25
N CYS A 132 18.05 -17.62 6.99
CA CYS A 132 17.33 -17.31 8.22
C CYS A 132 18.26 -17.20 9.43
N ASP A 133 17.93 -16.31 10.35
CA ASP A 133 18.51 -16.30 11.69
C ASP A 133 18.01 -17.51 12.53
N ASP A 134 18.62 -17.72 13.69
CA ASP A 134 18.35 -18.89 14.54
C ASP A 134 16.90 -18.90 15.07
N GLU A 135 16.31 -17.72 15.27
CA GLU A 135 14.92 -17.60 15.75
C GLU A 135 13.93 -18.03 14.67
N LYS A 136 14.11 -17.53 13.44
CA LYS A 136 13.29 -17.91 12.29
C LYS A 136 13.46 -19.38 11.93
N LYS A 137 14.68 -19.92 12.02
CA LYS A 137 14.94 -21.36 11.81
C LYS A 137 14.15 -22.21 12.79
N ALA A 138 14.19 -21.88 14.08
CA ALA A 138 13.44 -22.59 15.10
C ALA A 138 11.91 -22.52 14.88
N LEU A 139 11.40 -21.38 14.39
CA LEU A 139 10.00 -21.24 14.01
C LEU A 139 9.62 -22.11 12.81
N ILE A 140 10.45 -22.09 11.76
CA ILE A 140 10.23 -22.94 10.57
C ILE A 140 10.21 -24.42 10.97
N GLU A 141 11.18 -24.88 11.76
CA GLU A 141 11.22 -26.28 12.23
C GLU A 141 10.00 -26.64 13.08
N LYS A 142 9.57 -25.73 13.97
CA LYS A 142 8.36 -25.91 14.77
C LYS A 142 7.13 -26.10 13.88
N TYR A 143 6.92 -25.21 12.90
CA TYR A 143 5.76 -25.27 12.03
C TYR A 143 5.81 -26.46 11.06
N GLN A 144 6.99 -26.84 10.57
CA GLN A 144 7.17 -28.05 9.77
C GLN A 144 6.88 -29.34 10.55
N GLY A 145 6.99 -29.31 11.88
CA GLY A 145 6.64 -30.42 12.76
C GLY A 145 5.14 -30.54 13.07
N MET A 146 4.32 -29.56 12.71
CA MET A 146 2.87 -29.54 12.94
C MET A 146 2.12 -30.21 11.78
N SER A 147 0.94 -30.76 12.07
CA SER A 147 0.03 -31.26 11.03
C SER A 147 -0.60 -30.10 10.25
N VAL A 148 -1.12 -30.38 9.06
CA VAL A 148 -1.83 -29.37 8.25
C VAL A 148 -3.03 -28.80 8.99
N GLU A 149 -3.75 -29.65 9.73
CA GLU A 149 -4.90 -29.24 10.55
C GLU A 149 -4.46 -28.33 11.70
N GLU A 150 -3.34 -28.64 12.36
CA GLU A 150 -2.78 -27.81 13.43
C GLU A 150 -2.29 -26.45 12.90
N LEU A 151 -1.63 -26.45 11.74
CA LEU A 151 -1.18 -25.22 11.07
C LEU A 151 -2.35 -24.35 10.66
N SER A 152 -3.39 -24.93 10.06
CA SER A 152 -4.61 -24.22 9.68
C SER A 152 -5.29 -23.59 10.89
N ALA A 153 -5.44 -24.34 11.98
CA ALA A 153 -6.06 -23.84 13.20
C ALA A 153 -5.26 -22.70 13.85
N GLU A 154 -3.92 -22.80 13.88
CA GLU A 154 -3.08 -21.73 14.41
C GLU A 154 -3.09 -20.50 13.51
N ALA A 155 -3.08 -20.66 12.18
CA ALA A 155 -3.21 -19.57 11.21
C ALA A 155 -4.55 -18.82 11.40
N GLU A 156 -5.68 -19.53 11.45
CA GLU A 156 -6.99 -18.94 11.70
C GLU A 156 -7.05 -18.18 13.04
N LYS A 157 -6.37 -18.71 14.07
CA LYS A 157 -6.30 -18.07 15.38
C LYS A 157 -5.49 -16.77 15.35
N GLU A 158 -4.34 -16.75 14.70
CA GLU A 158 -3.52 -15.53 14.59
C GLU A 158 -4.19 -14.49 13.66
N GLU A 159 -4.78 -14.91 12.54
CA GLU A 159 -5.63 -14.05 11.71
C GLU A 159 -6.82 -13.47 12.48
N GLY A 160 -7.46 -14.28 13.33
CA GLY A 160 -8.56 -13.84 14.19
C GLY A 160 -8.13 -12.73 15.16
N LYS A 161 -6.90 -12.77 15.67
CA LYS A 161 -6.35 -11.69 16.50
C LYS A 161 -6.09 -10.43 15.70
N MET A 162 -5.59 -10.54 14.47
CA MET A 162 -5.41 -9.39 13.58
C MET A 162 -6.74 -8.70 13.30
N LYS A 163 -7.77 -9.46 12.89
CA LYS A 163 -9.14 -8.95 12.66
C LYS A 163 -9.73 -8.30 13.91
N ALA A 164 -9.49 -8.87 15.09
CA ALA A 164 -9.95 -8.28 16.35
C ALA A 164 -9.25 -6.94 16.67
N ALA A 165 -7.95 -6.84 16.38
CA ALA A 165 -7.19 -5.61 16.58
C ALA A 165 -7.65 -4.48 15.63
N GLU A 166 -7.89 -4.80 14.36
CA GLU A 166 -8.43 -3.85 13.37
C GLU A 166 -9.81 -3.35 13.78
N LYS A 167 -10.73 -4.26 14.13
CA LYS A 167 -12.06 -3.89 14.59
C LYS A 167 -12.01 -2.99 15.83
N ASN A 168 -11.14 -3.30 16.79
CA ASN A 168 -10.97 -2.45 17.96
C ASN A 168 -10.45 -1.05 17.58
N PHE A 169 -9.53 -0.96 16.62
CA PHE A 169 -9.06 0.32 16.11
C PHE A 169 -10.18 1.13 15.44
N GLU A 170 -10.99 0.50 14.58
CA GLU A 170 -12.15 1.13 13.92
C GLU A 170 -13.15 1.69 14.94
N GLU A 171 -13.53 0.88 15.94
CA GLU A 171 -14.47 1.30 17.00
C GLU A 171 -13.93 2.51 17.80
N GLU A 172 -12.61 2.56 18.08
CA GLU A 172 -12.00 3.70 18.76
C GLU A 172 -11.90 4.95 17.86
N VAL A 173 -11.68 4.78 16.56
CA VAL A 173 -11.71 5.89 15.58
C VAL A 173 -13.10 6.51 15.49
N GLU A 174 -14.17 5.71 15.45
CA GLU A 174 -15.55 6.22 15.44
C GLU A 174 -15.86 7.03 16.71
N LYS A 175 -15.46 6.54 17.89
CA LYS A 175 -15.60 7.28 19.15
C LYS A 175 -14.83 8.60 19.12
N LEU A 176 -13.61 8.59 18.57
CA LEU A 176 -12.79 9.79 18.45
C LEU A 176 -13.43 10.81 17.51
N GLN A 177 -13.99 10.39 16.38
CA GLN A 177 -14.70 11.25 15.43
C GLN A 177 -15.92 11.90 16.07
N ALA A 178 -16.76 11.11 16.76
CA ALA A 178 -17.92 11.65 17.47
C ALA A 178 -17.52 12.69 18.53
N LYS A 179 -16.44 12.41 19.27
CA LYS A 179 -15.89 13.36 20.25
C LYS A 179 -15.35 14.62 19.58
N TYR A 180 -14.69 14.50 18.44
CA TYR A 180 -14.20 15.64 17.66
C TYR A 180 -15.34 16.55 17.20
N GLU A 181 -16.42 15.99 16.67
CA GLU A 181 -17.60 16.74 16.24
C GLU A 181 -18.26 17.48 17.40
N GLN A 182 -18.42 16.80 18.54
CA GLN A 182 -18.93 17.41 19.77
C GLN A 182 -18.07 18.60 20.20
N LEU A 183 -16.75 18.40 20.33
CA LEU A 183 -15.81 19.44 20.75
C LEU A 183 -15.79 20.61 19.75
N SER A 184 -15.88 20.34 18.46
CA SER A 184 -15.94 21.40 17.45
C SER A 184 -17.20 22.25 17.62
N LYS A 185 -18.35 21.62 17.85
CA LYS A 185 -19.62 22.34 18.08
C LYS A 185 -19.57 23.17 19.36
N GLU A 186 -19.12 22.59 20.48
CA GLU A 186 -18.98 23.30 21.75
C GLU A 186 -18.05 24.52 21.62
N LYS A 187 -16.93 24.35 20.90
CA LYS A 187 -15.99 25.44 20.58
C LYS A 187 -16.67 26.53 19.76
N ASP A 188 -17.43 26.17 18.72
CA ASP A 188 -18.11 27.14 17.85
C ASP A 188 -19.22 27.90 18.60
N ASP A 189 -20.01 27.21 19.42
CA ASP A 189 -21.05 27.80 20.28
C ASP A 189 -20.44 28.76 21.31
N ALA A 190 -19.31 28.38 21.94
CA ALA A 190 -18.59 29.25 22.86
C ALA A 190 -18.06 30.52 22.17
N ILE A 191 -17.46 30.38 20.97
CA ILE A 191 -17.00 31.52 20.17
C ILE A 191 -18.16 32.43 19.79
N ALA A 192 -19.30 31.86 19.38
CA ALA A 192 -20.50 32.62 19.06
C ALA A 192 -21.02 33.37 20.29
N GLY A 193 -21.05 32.73 21.46
CA GLY A 193 -21.41 33.37 22.73
C GLY A 193 -20.51 34.54 23.09
N ILE A 194 -19.18 34.38 22.98
CA ILE A 194 -18.21 35.46 23.23
C ILE A 194 -18.41 36.63 22.26
N LYS A 195 -18.62 36.36 20.97
CA LYS A 195 -18.89 37.39 19.96
C LYS A 195 -20.23 38.09 20.25
N GLY A 196 -21.26 37.32 20.59
CA GLY A 196 -22.61 37.80 20.92
C GLY A 196 -22.66 38.64 22.19
N ALA A 197 -21.79 38.38 23.18
CA ALA A 197 -21.59 39.21 24.36
C ALA A 197 -20.96 40.59 24.06
N GLY A 198 -20.76 40.93 22.79
CA GLY A 198 -20.33 42.25 22.37
C GLY A 198 -18.82 42.43 22.36
N LEU A 199 -18.02 41.36 22.28
CA LEU A 199 -16.55 41.46 22.17
C LEU A 199 -16.13 42.41 21.04
N GLY A 200 -16.85 42.42 19.91
CA GLY A 200 -16.62 43.35 18.82
C GLY A 200 -16.84 44.82 19.22
N LEU A 201 -17.93 45.10 19.94
CA LEU A 201 -18.24 46.43 20.47
C LEU A 201 -17.22 46.86 21.52
N LEU A 202 -16.87 45.97 22.46
CA LEU A 202 -15.83 46.20 23.47
C LEU A 202 -14.51 46.61 22.81
N LYS A 203 -14.06 45.87 21.78
CA LYS A 203 -12.85 46.20 21.01
C LYS A 203 -12.96 47.55 20.28
N SER A 204 -14.14 47.89 19.76
CA SER A 204 -14.36 49.18 19.10
C SER A 204 -14.33 50.35 20.10
N VAL A 205 -14.92 50.21 21.29
CA VAL A 205 -14.84 51.20 22.35
C VAL A 205 -13.41 51.39 22.84
N LEU A 206 -12.66 50.30 23.03
CA LEU A 206 -11.24 50.36 23.41
C LEU A 206 -10.43 51.19 22.40
N ARG A 207 -10.55 50.88 21.11
CA ARG A 207 -9.86 51.63 20.04
C ARG A 207 -10.22 53.11 20.02
N SER A 208 -11.49 53.46 20.29
CA SER A 208 -11.90 54.86 20.38
C SER A 208 -11.25 55.59 21.56
N LYS A 209 -10.97 54.90 22.68
CA LYS A 209 -10.31 55.50 23.85
C LYS A 209 -8.79 55.63 23.69
N GLU A 210 -8.19 54.74 22.90
CA GLU A 210 -6.75 54.75 22.59
C GLU A 210 -6.38 55.70 21.43
N ALA A 211 -7.38 56.21 20.70
CA ALA A 211 -7.15 57.20 19.65
C ALA A 211 -6.64 58.52 20.26
N PRO A 212 -5.51 59.07 19.78
CA PRO A 212 -4.98 60.34 20.27
C PRO A 212 -5.97 61.47 20.03
N ALA A 213 -6.08 62.39 20.99
CA ALA A 213 -6.98 63.54 20.90
C ALA A 213 -6.76 64.29 19.57
N PRO A 214 -7.84 64.74 18.89
CA PRO A 214 -7.70 65.57 17.70
C PRO A 214 -6.78 66.74 18.04
N LYS A 215 -5.74 66.94 17.24
CA LYS A 215 -4.97 68.18 17.33
C LYS A 215 -5.91 69.28 16.85
N ASP A 216 -6.34 70.14 17.78
CA ASP A 216 -7.09 71.35 17.45
C ASP A 216 -6.24 72.18 16.49
N GLU A 217 -6.55 72.10 15.20
CA GLU A 217 -6.02 73.01 14.18
C GLU A 217 -6.96 74.21 14.11
N LEU A 218 -6.43 75.34 14.59
CA LEU A 218 -7.01 76.68 14.63
C LEU A 218 -6.60 77.46 13.38
#